data_AF-A0A8I2YWV2-F1
#
_entry.id   AF-A0A8I2YWV2-F1
#
_cell.length_a   1.000
_cell.length_b   1.000
_cell.length_c   1.000
_cell.angle_alpha   90.00
_cell.angle_beta   90.00
_cell.angle_gamma   90.00
#
_symmetry.space_group_name_H-M   'P 1'
#
loop_
_entity.id
_entity.type
_entity.pdbx_description
1 polymer ?
#
loop_
_entity_poly.entity_id
_entity_poly.type
_entity_poly.pdbx_seq_one_letter_code
_entity_poly.pdbx_strand_id
1 'polypeptide(L)'
;MPRKKSRLTRKKKSDKKADKAPPEGLLSEREFVALPNDYGSFIVEDSEHEQHKFSMDDMAYIQHHDSGESGDAIKDNHWIGKIREIRGNGPDNVWVRVQWYWSPEEVAKVIKSFNPDVCGKYERLFSNNFDIISVSCFVDHVEVKQFEETSVYQDVIEDEEWYSRYHFLYDGRRISPKVTHVACPICKVPYTPGMEKVLHFCPRPGCCKFYHQQCLVKHGYLEKTREYRLLETWPDIDRTASVRDLADLGSYHPRKRQRKNISSSKESACDPLADFPVQLVAVAEQQIVRGTQGGGVVGNITSVVAARQLIYRALAKGDAIPVDWETRINISTASSDSDTLPNCKCPSCCSPI
;
A
#
# COMPACT_ATOMS: atom_id res chain seq x y z
N MET A 1 -51.82 14.80 27.69
CA MET A 1 -51.87 13.52 26.95
C MET A 1 -50.99 12.49 27.66
N PRO A 2 -51.48 11.26 27.92
CA PRO A 2 -50.75 10.28 28.72
C PRO A 2 -49.66 9.58 27.90
N ARG A 3 -48.43 9.52 28.43
CA ARG A 3 -47.29 8.82 27.84
C ARG A 3 -47.52 7.31 27.84
N LYS A 4 -47.52 6.69 26.65
CA LYS A 4 -47.55 5.23 26.48
C LYS A 4 -46.28 4.61 27.08
N LYS A 5 -46.45 3.69 28.03
CA LYS A 5 -45.37 2.90 28.62
C LYS A 5 -44.78 1.96 27.56
N SER A 6 -43.46 2.04 27.38
CA SER A 6 -42.67 1.13 26.54
C SER A 6 -42.76 -0.29 27.10
N ARG A 7 -43.28 -1.24 26.30
CA ARG A 7 -43.26 -2.67 26.62
C ARG A 7 -41.85 -3.21 26.31
N LEU A 8 -41.12 -3.57 27.37
CA LEU A 8 -39.89 -4.35 27.29
C LEU A 8 -40.20 -5.75 26.71
N THR A 9 -40.00 -5.91 25.40
CA THR A 9 -39.90 -7.24 24.77
C THR A 9 -38.53 -7.84 25.09
N ARG A 10 -38.51 -8.87 25.94
CA ARG A 10 -37.34 -9.74 26.15
C ARG A 10 -36.86 -10.27 24.79
N LYS A 11 -35.61 -9.98 24.41
CA LYS A 11 -34.96 -10.62 23.27
C LYS A 11 -34.93 -12.13 23.51
N LYS A 12 -35.58 -12.90 22.62
CA LYS A 12 -35.51 -14.36 22.56
C LYS A 12 -34.03 -14.73 22.36
N LYS A 13 -33.43 -15.50 23.29
CA LYS A 13 -32.11 -16.11 23.09
C LYS A 13 -32.18 -16.91 21.80
N SER A 14 -31.38 -16.56 20.79
CA SER A 14 -31.25 -17.42 19.63
C SER A 14 -30.44 -18.64 20.06
N ASP A 15 -31.02 -19.82 19.93
CA ASP A 15 -30.28 -21.07 20.09
C ASP A 15 -29.09 -21.05 19.12
N LYS A 16 -27.88 -21.17 19.67
CA LYS A 16 -26.67 -21.38 18.88
C LYS A 16 -26.90 -22.63 18.06
N LYS A 17 -26.91 -22.51 16.73
CA LYS A 17 -26.87 -23.66 15.83
C LYS A 17 -25.66 -24.50 16.24
N ALA A 18 -25.91 -25.77 16.53
CA ALA A 18 -24.86 -26.75 16.72
C ALA A 18 -23.92 -26.72 15.51
N ASP A 19 -22.62 -26.71 15.77
CA ASP A 19 -21.58 -26.80 14.75
C ASP A 19 -21.90 -28.01 13.88
N LYS A 20 -22.13 -27.77 12.58
CA LYS A 20 -22.25 -28.86 11.61
C LYS A 20 -20.91 -29.60 11.63
N ALA A 21 -20.96 -30.93 11.69
CA ALA A 21 -19.75 -31.74 11.53
C ALA A 21 -19.01 -31.31 10.25
N PRO A 22 -17.66 -31.21 10.29
CA PRO A 22 -16.88 -30.97 9.09
C PRO A 22 -17.21 -32.01 8.01
N PRO A 23 -17.10 -31.66 6.72
CA PRO A 23 -17.05 -32.65 5.64
C PRO A 23 -16.11 -33.82 6.00
N GLU A 24 -16.47 -35.04 5.58
CA GLU A 24 -15.66 -36.23 5.83
C GLU A 24 -14.20 -36.00 5.37
N GLY A 25 -13.23 -36.24 6.27
CA GLY A 25 -11.80 -36.06 6.00
C GLY A 25 -11.18 -34.77 6.54
N LEU A 26 -11.96 -33.81 7.05
CA LEU A 26 -11.43 -32.60 7.68
C LEU A 26 -11.40 -32.73 9.22
N LEU A 27 -10.25 -32.39 9.82
CA LEU A 27 -10.12 -32.33 11.28
C LEU A 27 -10.90 -31.17 11.86
N SER A 28 -11.64 -31.44 12.93
CA SER A 28 -12.20 -30.38 13.75
C SER A 28 -11.12 -29.66 14.56
N GLU A 29 -11.41 -28.42 14.97
CA GLU A 29 -10.51 -27.62 15.84
C GLU A 29 -10.11 -28.38 17.12
N ARG A 30 -11.03 -29.15 17.70
CA ARG A 30 -10.75 -29.92 18.93
C ARG A 30 -9.77 -31.05 18.68
N GLU A 31 -9.92 -31.76 17.56
CA GLU A 31 -9.04 -32.85 17.20
C GLU A 31 -7.66 -32.33 16.79
N PHE A 32 -7.60 -31.21 16.07
CA PHE A 32 -6.35 -30.55 15.73
C PHE A 32 -5.56 -30.13 16.97
N VAL A 33 -6.20 -29.48 17.93
CA VAL A 33 -5.55 -29.11 19.21
C VAL A 33 -5.14 -30.34 20.03
N ALA A 34 -5.84 -31.47 19.87
CA ALA A 34 -5.49 -32.72 20.54
C ALA A 34 -4.31 -33.46 19.90
N LEU A 35 -3.80 -33.01 18.75
CA LEU A 35 -2.60 -33.58 18.14
C LEU A 35 -1.39 -33.35 19.06
N PRO A 36 -0.57 -34.38 19.31
CA PRO A 36 0.43 -34.37 20.38
C PRO A 36 1.67 -33.54 20.07
N ASN A 37 2.00 -33.35 18.78
CA ASN A 37 3.23 -32.69 18.36
C ASN A 37 2.93 -31.37 17.67
N ASP A 38 3.65 -30.33 18.11
CA ASP A 38 3.73 -29.03 17.45
C ASP A 38 5.01 -28.99 16.62
N TYR A 39 4.92 -28.58 15.35
CA TYR A 39 6.06 -28.49 14.43
C TYR A 39 6.35 -27.03 14.08
N GLY A 40 7.62 -26.71 13.82
CA GLY A 40 8.01 -25.38 13.31
C GLY A 40 7.96 -25.26 11.79
N SER A 41 8.04 -26.38 11.07
CA SER A 41 8.07 -26.45 9.61
C SER A 41 7.69 -27.84 9.10
N PHE A 42 7.29 -27.93 7.83
CA PHE A 42 7.12 -29.19 7.09
C PHE A 42 7.71 -29.06 5.68
N ILE A 43 7.83 -30.19 4.97
CA ILE A 43 8.33 -30.25 3.61
C ILE A 43 7.26 -30.92 2.75
N VAL A 44 6.97 -30.34 1.59
CA VAL A 44 6.15 -30.95 0.55
C VAL A 44 7.02 -31.20 -0.66
N GLU A 45 6.82 -32.33 -1.32
CA GLU A 45 7.48 -32.67 -2.57
C GLU A 45 6.46 -32.51 -3.69
N ASP A 46 6.82 -31.76 -4.74
CA ASP A 46 5.95 -31.54 -5.89
C ASP A 46 6.05 -32.67 -6.93
N SER A 47 5.33 -32.53 -8.05
CA SER A 47 5.32 -33.51 -9.14
C SER A 47 6.67 -33.66 -9.85
N GLU A 48 7.59 -32.70 -9.70
CA GLU A 48 8.93 -32.72 -10.27
C GLU A 48 9.99 -33.22 -9.29
N HIS A 49 9.57 -33.70 -8.10
CA HIS A 49 10.43 -34.11 -6.99
C HIS A 49 11.24 -32.95 -6.37
N GLU A 50 10.81 -31.71 -6.56
CA GLU A 50 11.38 -30.57 -5.85
C GLU A 50 10.75 -30.45 -4.46
N GLN A 51 11.60 -30.22 -3.46
CA GLN A 51 11.18 -30.13 -2.06
C GLN A 51 10.98 -28.69 -1.62
N HIS A 52 9.76 -28.35 -1.26
CA HIS A 52 9.34 -27.05 -0.76
C HIS A 52 9.21 -27.10 0.77
N LYS A 53 10.07 -26.39 1.48
CA LYS A 53 9.99 -26.27 2.94
C LYS A 53 9.12 -25.08 3.34
N PHE A 54 8.10 -25.32 4.15
CA PHE A 54 7.21 -24.31 4.70
C PHE A 54 7.35 -24.18 6.21
N SER A 55 7.27 -22.96 6.73
CA SER A 55 7.40 -22.62 8.15
C SER A 55 6.21 -21.78 8.64
N MET A 56 6.12 -21.56 9.95
CA MET A 56 5.12 -20.65 10.51
C MET A 56 5.22 -19.24 9.91
N ASP A 57 4.07 -18.61 9.70
CA ASP A 57 3.88 -17.29 9.08
C ASP A 57 4.24 -17.18 7.58
N ASP A 58 4.73 -18.25 6.96
CA ASP A 58 4.86 -18.31 5.51
C ASP A 58 3.48 -18.24 4.84
N MET A 59 3.48 -17.76 3.60
CA MET A 59 2.31 -17.66 2.75
C MET A 59 2.50 -18.64 1.59
N ALA A 60 1.45 -19.41 1.29
CA ALA A 60 1.53 -20.48 0.32
C ALA A 60 0.33 -20.50 -0.64
N TYR A 61 0.59 -20.97 -1.85
CA TYR A 61 -0.43 -21.46 -2.76
C TYR A 61 -0.96 -22.79 -2.26
N ILE A 62 -2.27 -22.92 -2.24
CA ILE A 62 -2.99 -24.08 -1.73
C ILE A 62 -3.96 -24.56 -2.82
N GLN A 63 -3.90 -25.85 -3.13
CA GLN A 63 -4.76 -26.48 -4.12
C GLN A 63 -6.15 -26.74 -3.54
N HIS A 64 -7.17 -26.56 -4.39
CA HIS A 64 -8.53 -26.99 -4.08
C HIS A 64 -8.62 -28.51 -4.04
N HIS A 65 -9.32 -29.05 -3.04
CA HIS A 65 -9.56 -30.50 -2.88
C HIS A 65 -10.27 -31.14 -4.10
N ASP A 66 -11.00 -30.35 -4.90
CA ASP A 66 -11.79 -30.84 -6.05
C ASP A 66 -11.10 -30.63 -7.40
N SER A 67 -9.93 -29.97 -7.42
CA SER A 67 -9.18 -29.74 -8.65
C SER A 67 -8.21 -30.88 -8.86
N GLY A 68 -8.59 -31.86 -9.70
CA GLY A 68 -7.68 -32.93 -10.13
C GLY A 68 -6.35 -32.39 -10.65
N GLU A 69 -5.33 -33.26 -10.70
CA GLU A 69 -3.96 -32.97 -11.15
C GLU A 69 -3.95 -32.44 -12.60
N SER A 70 -4.23 -31.16 -12.78
CA SER A 70 -3.98 -30.45 -14.03
C SER A 70 -2.66 -29.73 -13.88
N GLY A 71 -1.62 -30.35 -14.45
CA GLY A 71 -0.30 -29.75 -14.57
C GLY A 71 -0.35 -28.33 -15.11
N ASP A 72 0.52 -27.48 -14.56
CA ASP A 72 0.79 -26.11 -14.98
C ASP A 72 -0.41 -25.14 -14.99
N ALA A 73 -1.45 -25.44 -14.20
CA ALA A 73 -2.59 -24.55 -14.03
C ALA A 73 -2.15 -23.26 -13.31
N ILE A 74 -2.04 -22.18 -14.09
CA ILE A 74 -1.89 -20.76 -13.73
C ILE A 74 -2.05 -20.51 -12.22
N LYS A 75 -0.97 -20.10 -11.54
CA LYS A 75 -0.92 -19.75 -10.10
C LYS A 75 -2.12 -18.89 -9.64
N ASP A 76 -2.70 -18.10 -10.53
CA ASP A 76 -3.91 -17.28 -10.34
C ASP A 76 -5.14 -18.05 -9.77
N ASN A 77 -5.27 -19.34 -10.05
CA ASN A 77 -6.41 -20.17 -9.59
C ASN A 77 -6.20 -20.84 -8.23
N HIS A 78 -5.01 -20.75 -7.63
CA HIS A 78 -4.75 -21.33 -6.32
C HIS A 78 -5.32 -20.46 -5.21
N TRP A 79 -5.71 -21.11 -4.10
CA TRP A 79 -5.98 -20.39 -2.87
C TRP A 79 -4.68 -19.88 -2.26
N ILE A 80 -4.77 -18.75 -1.56
CA ILE A 80 -3.62 -18.19 -0.84
C ILE A 80 -3.92 -18.21 0.64
N GLY A 81 -3.03 -18.83 1.41
CA GLY A 81 -3.17 -18.98 2.85
C GLY A 81 -1.89 -18.61 3.58
N LYS A 82 -2.03 -18.08 4.80
CA LYS A 82 -0.93 -17.88 5.73
C LYS A 82 -0.91 -19.00 6.76
N ILE A 83 0.25 -19.62 6.96
CA ILE A 83 0.46 -20.71 7.92
C ILE A 83 0.48 -20.14 9.32
N ARG A 84 -0.38 -20.66 10.20
CA ARG A 84 -0.51 -20.16 11.58
C ARG A 84 -0.12 -21.16 12.65
N GLU A 85 -0.36 -22.43 12.39
CA GLU A 85 -0.04 -23.49 13.33
C GLU A 85 0.18 -24.80 12.57
N ILE A 86 1.19 -25.58 12.96
CA ILE A 86 1.52 -26.86 12.34
C ILE A 86 1.51 -27.92 13.44
N ARG A 87 0.65 -28.93 13.31
CA ARG A 87 0.51 -30.01 14.28
C ARG A 87 0.43 -31.36 13.60
N GLY A 88 0.72 -32.43 14.32
CA GLY A 88 0.56 -33.77 13.77
C GLY A 88 0.78 -34.91 14.74
N ASN A 89 0.53 -36.11 14.24
CA ASN A 89 0.72 -37.37 14.96
C ASN A 89 1.62 -38.29 14.14
N GLY A 90 2.88 -37.88 13.95
CA GLY A 90 3.87 -38.56 13.13
C GLY A 90 4.12 -37.87 11.77
N PRO A 91 5.13 -38.34 11.01
CA PRO A 91 5.56 -37.71 9.76
C PRO A 91 4.48 -37.74 8.66
N ASP A 92 3.64 -38.77 8.64
CA ASP A 92 2.62 -38.96 7.59
C ASP A 92 1.27 -38.30 7.93
N ASN A 93 1.15 -37.68 9.11
CA ASN A 93 -0.11 -37.14 9.62
C ASN A 93 0.10 -35.73 10.17
N VAL A 94 0.45 -34.81 9.27
CA VAL A 94 0.70 -33.40 9.56
C VAL A 94 -0.41 -32.53 8.98
N TRP A 95 -0.88 -31.61 9.81
CA TRP A 95 -1.99 -30.70 9.53
C TRP A 95 -1.59 -29.27 9.85
N VAL A 96 -2.20 -28.35 9.12
CA VAL A 96 -1.89 -26.94 9.19
C VAL A 96 -3.16 -26.15 9.42
N ARG A 97 -3.14 -25.29 10.43
CA ARG A 97 -4.12 -24.22 10.60
C ARG A 97 -3.72 -23.07 9.68
N VAL A 98 -4.56 -22.78 8.70
CA VAL A 98 -4.32 -21.75 7.70
C VAL A 98 -5.27 -20.59 7.93
N GLN A 99 -4.78 -19.36 7.72
CA GLN A 99 -5.59 -18.15 7.67
C GLN A 99 -5.68 -17.65 6.23
N TRP A 100 -6.90 -17.45 5.73
CA TRP A 100 -7.11 -17.27 4.29
C TRP A 100 -6.99 -15.84 3.79
N TYR A 101 -6.45 -15.71 2.57
CA TYR A 101 -6.60 -14.56 1.71
C TYR A 101 -7.71 -14.81 0.69
N TRP A 102 -8.71 -13.93 0.67
CA TRP A 102 -9.90 -14.09 -0.17
C TRP A 102 -9.81 -13.28 -1.46
N SER A 103 -10.36 -13.80 -2.55
CA SER A 103 -10.57 -12.99 -3.76
C SER A 103 -11.62 -11.90 -3.53
N PRO A 104 -11.54 -10.76 -4.24
CA PRO A 104 -12.59 -9.74 -4.22
C PRO A 104 -13.97 -10.33 -4.57
N GLU A 105 -14.05 -11.25 -5.53
CA GLU A 105 -15.28 -11.90 -6.00
C GLU A 105 -15.92 -12.76 -4.91
N GLU A 106 -15.12 -13.52 -4.15
CA GLU A 106 -15.63 -14.31 -3.03
C GLU A 106 -16.11 -13.43 -1.89
N VAL A 107 -15.39 -12.34 -1.59
CA VAL A 107 -15.84 -11.38 -0.57
C VAL A 107 -17.15 -10.73 -0.98
N ALA A 108 -17.36 -10.40 -2.26
CA ALA A 108 -18.62 -9.85 -2.76
C ALA A 108 -19.82 -10.80 -2.57
N LYS A 109 -19.58 -12.13 -2.61
CA LYS A 109 -20.61 -13.13 -2.29
C LYS A 109 -21.02 -13.09 -0.80
N VAL A 110 -20.09 -12.75 0.10
CA VAL A 110 -20.34 -12.67 1.55
C VAL A 110 -20.89 -11.30 1.98
N ILE A 111 -20.33 -10.22 1.41
CA ILE A 111 -20.67 -8.83 1.66
C ILE A 111 -21.25 -8.22 0.38
N LYS A 112 -22.57 -8.29 0.24
CA LYS A 112 -23.28 -7.84 -0.98
C LYS A 112 -23.06 -6.35 -1.36
N SER A 113 -22.65 -5.52 -0.41
CA SER A 113 -22.37 -4.09 -0.65
C SER A 113 -20.92 -3.82 -1.07
N PHE A 114 -20.06 -4.84 -1.04
CA PHE A 114 -18.69 -4.72 -1.50
C PHE A 114 -18.67 -4.78 -3.04
N ASN A 115 -17.97 -3.83 -3.65
CA ASN A 115 -17.77 -3.81 -5.10
C ASN A 115 -16.39 -4.42 -5.40
N PRO A 116 -16.28 -5.59 -6.05
CA PRO A 116 -14.99 -6.18 -6.39
C PRO A 116 -14.25 -5.39 -7.48
N ASP A 117 -14.95 -4.61 -8.31
CA ASP A 117 -14.36 -3.89 -9.46
C ASP A 117 -13.37 -2.77 -9.06
N VAL A 118 -13.27 -2.44 -7.77
CA VAL A 118 -12.33 -1.44 -7.24
C VAL A 118 -11.01 -2.05 -6.75
N CYS A 119 -10.88 -3.37 -6.83
CA CYS A 119 -9.67 -4.10 -6.51
C CYS A 119 -8.83 -4.35 -7.78
N GLY A 120 -7.50 -4.39 -7.62
CA GLY A 120 -6.62 -4.76 -8.71
C GLY A 120 -6.60 -6.28 -8.95
N LYS A 121 -6.04 -6.70 -10.09
CA LYS A 121 -6.00 -8.11 -10.53
C LYS A 121 -5.33 -9.03 -9.51
N TYR A 122 -4.20 -8.59 -8.94
CA TYR A 122 -3.41 -9.35 -7.97
C TYR A 122 -3.72 -8.96 -6.51
N GLU A 123 -4.92 -8.43 -6.26
CA GLU A 123 -5.33 -8.04 -4.92
C GLU A 123 -6.05 -9.19 -4.21
N ARG A 124 -5.65 -9.47 -2.97
CA ARG A 124 -6.40 -10.36 -2.06
C ARG A 124 -6.79 -9.63 -0.78
N LEU A 125 -7.81 -10.12 -0.11
CA LEU A 125 -8.28 -9.58 1.17
C LEU A 125 -7.90 -10.53 2.30
N PHE A 126 -7.02 -10.08 3.19
CA PHE A 126 -6.57 -10.88 4.32
C PHE A 126 -7.69 -11.06 5.35
N SER A 127 -8.13 -12.29 5.60
CA SER A 127 -9.31 -12.55 6.42
C SER A 127 -9.00 -12.96 7.86
N ASN A 128 -9.97 -12.89 8.77
CA ASN A 128 -9.89 -13.57 10.08
C ASN A 128 -10.46 -15.01 10.04
N ASN A 129 -10.67 -15.57 8.86
CA ASN A 129 -11.20 -16.91 8.67
C ASN A 129 -10.05 -17.93 8.63
N PHE A 130 -10.24 -19.05 9.31
CA PHE A 130 -9.26 -20.11 9.44
C PHE A 130 -9.90 -21.44 9.08
N ASP A 131 -9.11 -22.32 8.47
CA ASP A 131 -9.42 -23.74 8.31
C ASP A 131 -8.21 -24.59 8.66
N ILE A 132 -8.45 -25.89 8.85
CA ILE A 132 -7.41 -26.89 9.11
C ILE A 132 -7.35 -27.80 7.88
N ILE A 133 -6.18 -27.87 7.26
CA ILE A 133 -5.94 -28.65 6.04
C ILE A 133 -4.71 -29.53 6.18
N SER A 134 -4.61 -30.57 5.36
CA SER A 134 -3.43 -31.42 5.30
C SER A 134 -2.28 -30.68 4.64
N VAL A 135 -1.03 -31.01 5.02
CA VAL A 135 0.17 -30.50 4.32
C VAL A 135 0.20 -30.87 2.84
N SER A 136 -0.51 -31.92 2.42
CA SER A 136 -0.61 -32.35 1.02
C SER A 136 -1.32 -31.33 0.10
N CYS A 137 -2.04 -30.35 0.65
CA CYS A 137 -2.70 -29.31 -0.15
C CYS A 137 -1.77 -28.15 -0.54
N PHE A 138 -0.57 -28.07 0.03
CA PHE A 138 0.38 -26.98 -0.22
C PHE A 138 1.14 -27.24 -1.51
N VAL A 139 1.28 -26.21 -2.33
CA VAL A 139 1.90 -26.31 -3.66
C VAL A 139 3.25 -25.61 -3.67
N ASP A 140 3.27 -24.30 -3.43
CA ASP A 140 4.46 -23.45 -3.56
C ASP A 140 4.32 -22.22 -2.64
N HIS A 141 5.43 -21.54 -2.38
CA HIS A 141 5.45 -20.27 -1.67
C HIS A 141 4.81 -19.14 -2.49
N VAL A 142 4.23 -18.17 -1.79
CA VAL A 142 3.75 -16.93 -2.39
C VAL A 142 4.03 -15.77 -1.45
N GLU A 143 4.45 -14.64 -2.00
CA GLU A 143 4.54 -13.41 -1.23
C GLU A 143 3.29 -12.57 -1.47
N VAL A 144 2.61 -12.14 -0.40
CA VAL A 144 1.52 -11.16 -0.47
C VAL A 144 1.96 -9.89 0.26
N LYS A 145 2.28 -8.85 -0.51
CA LYS A 145 2.74 -7.58 0.04
C LYS A 145 1.60 -6.80 0.70
N GLN A 146 1.88 -6.10 1.79
CA GLN A 146 0.91 -5.20 2.40
C GLN A 146 0.93 -3.86 1.65
N PHE A 147 -0.23 -3.42 1.15
CA PHE A 147 -0.37 -2.12 0.51
C PHE A 147 -1.16 -1.17 1.42
N GLU A 148 -0.47 -0.18 1.98
CA GLU A 148 -1.06 0.91 2.75
C GLU A 148 -1.23 2.13 1.84
N GLU A 149 -2.42 2.30 1.31
CA GLU A 149 -2.72 3.31 0.29
C GLU A 149 -2.52 4.77 0.77
N THR A 150 -2.51 5.01 2.08
CA THR A 150 -2.23 6.32 2.70
C THR A 150 -0.76 6.52 3.09
N SER A 151 0.07 5.48 3.01
CA SER A 151 1.48 5.58 3.36
C SER A 151 2.23 6.36 2.29
N VAL A 152 3.12 7.23 2.74
CA VAL A 152 4.10 7.91 1.90
C VAL A 152 5.31 7.04 1.64
N TYR A 153 5.61 6.12 2.57
CA TYR A 153 6.74 5.20 2.51
C TYR A 153 6.19 3.79 2.31
N GLN A 154 5.85 3.49 1.07
CA GLN A 154 5.33 2.19 0.67
C GLN A 154 6.40 1.48 -0.15
N ASP A 155 6.66 0.21 0.18
CA ASP A 155 7.56 -0.64 -0.59
C ASP A 155 6.99 -0.89 -1.98
N VAL A 156 7.88 -1.06 -2.97
CA VAL A 156 7.49 -1.28 -4.36
C VAL A 156 6.67 -2.57 -4.47
N ILE A 157 5.56 -2.47 -5.18
CA ILE A 157 4.70 -3.59 -5.56
C ILE A 157 4.67 -3.58 -7.08
N GLU A 158 5.27 -4.59 -7.68
CA GLU A 158 5.31 -4.80 -9.12
C GLU A 158 3.93 -5.23 -9.64
N ASP A 159 3.68 -5.03 -10.93
CA ASP A 159 2.35 -5.20 -11.53
C ASP A 159 1.80 -6.65 -11.45
N GLU A 160 2.66 -7.65 -11.25
CA GLU A 160 2.32 -9.08 -11.17
C GLU A 160 2.50 -9.67 -9.75
N GLU A 161 2.75 -8.84 -8.75
CA GLU A 161 2.88 -9.28 -7.36
C GLU A 161 1.54 -9.27 -6.63
N TRP A 162 1.33 -10.28 -5.79
CA TRP A 162 0.17 -10.29 -4.90
C TRP A 162 0.30 -9.23 -3.83
N TYR A 163 -0.79 -8.54 -3.55
CA TYR A 163 -0.85 -7.59 -2.45
C TYR A 163 -2.21 -7.58 -1.76
N SER A 164 -2.25 -7.01 -0.56
CA SER A 164 -3.46 -6.86 0.24
C SER A 164 -3.55 -5.44 0.81
N ARG A 165 -4.68 -4.77 0.53
CA ARG A 165 -5.03 -3.47 1.14
C ARG A 165 -5.99 -3.60 2.32
N TYR A 166 -6.72 -4.70 2.36
CA TYR A 166 -7.91 -4.82 3.19
C TYR A 166 -7.87 -6.05 4.09
N HIS A 167 -8.31 -5.85 5.33
CA HIS A 167 -8.69 -6.89 6.25
C HIS A 167 -10.17 -7.23 6.12
N PHE A 168 -10.47 -8.48 5.80
CA PHE A 168 -11.81 -9.01 5.75
C PHE A 168 -12.18 -9.73 7.05
N LEU A 169 -13.00 -9.07 7.86
CA LEU A 169 -13.61 -9.68 9.04
C LEU A 169 -14.80 -10.52 8.59
N TYR A 170 -14.56 -11.80 8.30
CA TYR A 170 -15.52 -12.77 7.79
C TYR A 170 -16.76 -12.87 8.68
N ASP A 171 -16.59 -13.15 9.97
CA ASP A 171 -17.69 -13.29 10.93
C ASP A 171 -18.47 -11.98 11.09
N GLY A 172 -17.74 -10.87 11.08
CA GLY A 172 -18.29 -9.52 11.18
C GLY A 172 -18.93 -9.02 9.88
N ARG A 173 -18.69 -9.70 8.75
CA ARG A 173 -19.04 -9.28 7.38
C ARG A 173 -18.62 -7.83 7.10
N ARG A 174 -17.38 -7.49 7.44
CA ARG A 174 -16.85 -6.13 7.35
C ARG A 174 -15.46 -6.11 6.74
N ILE A 175 -15.14 -5.01 6.09
CA ILE A 175 -13.84 -4.76 5.48
C ILE A 175 -13.21 -3.54 6.18
N SER A 176 -11.91 -3.60 6.43
CA SER A 176 -11.13 -2.52 7.02
C SER A 176 -9.80 -2.34 6.27
N PRO A 177 -9.34 -1.10 6.00
CA PRO A 177 -10.03 0.16 6.24
C PRO A 177 -11.28 0.33 5.36
N LYS A 178 -12.14 1.29 5.71
CA LYS A 178 -13.30 1.61 4.87
C LYS A 178 -12.82 2.29 3.58
N VAL A 179 -13.27 1.78 2.44
CA VAL A 179 -12.97 2.30 1.08
C VAL A 179 -13.17 3.82 0.98
N THR A 180 -14.20 4.36 1.64
CA THR A 180 -14.50 5.82 1.63
C THR A 180 -13.39 6.70 2.20
N HIS A 181 -12.51 6.17 3.05
CA HIS A 181 -11.42 6.95 3.64
C HIS A 181 -10.29 7.22 2.66
N VAL A 182 -10.20 6.45 1.57
CA VAL A 182 -9.09 6.51 0.62
C VAL A 182 -9.52 6.95 -0.78
N ALA A 183 -10.79 7.31 -0.92
CA ALA A 183 -11.36 7.76 -2.18
C ALA A 183 -10.95 9.18 -2.57
N CYS A 184 -10.93 9.44 -3.89
CA CYS A 184 -10.70 10.78 -4.41
C CYS A 184 -11.73 11.75 -3.81
N PRO A 185 -11.31 12.89 -3.21
CA PRO A 185 -12.23 13.83 -2.59
C PRO A 185 -13.24 14.48 -3.54
N ILE A 186 -13.00 14.48 -4.86
CA ILE A 186 -13.88 15.09 -5.86
C ILE A 186 -15.01 14.10 -6.24
N CYS A 187 -14.67 12.93 -6.78
CA CYS A 187 -15.65 11.98 -7.29
C CYS A 187 -16.10 10.92 -6.27
N LYS A 188 -15.40 10.81 -5.13
CA LYS A 188 -15.63 9.79 -4.08
C LYS A 188 -15.44 8.34 -4.54
N VAL A 189 -14.74 8.15 -5.66
CA VAL A 189 -14.34 6.83 -6.16
C VAL A 189 -12.95 6.47 -5.62
N PRO A 190 -12.74 5.25 -5.09
CA PRO A 190 -11.44 4.77 -4.66
C PRO A 190 -10.48 4.55 -5.83
N TYR A 191 -9.20 4.46 -5.52
CA TYR A 191 -8.20 4.00 -6.47
C TYR A 191 -8.39 2.52 -6.81
N THR A 192 -8.39 2.21 -8.10
CA THR A 192 -8.34 0.84 -8.63
C THR A 192 -6.95 0.56 -9.20
N PRO A 193 -6.08 -0.17 -8.48
CA PRO A 193 -4.72 -0.45 -8.94
C PRO A 193 -4.71 -1.26 -10.24
N GLY A 194 -3.74 -0.98 -11.11
CA GLY A 194 -3.60 -1.63 -12.43
C GLY A 194 -4.59 -1.16 -13.51
N MET A 195 -5.62 -0.39 -13.16
CA MET A 195 -6.63 0.12 -14.11
C MET A 195 -6.56 1.63 -14.30
N GLU A 196 -6.29 2.37 -13.23
CA GLU A 196 -6.22 3.83 -13.31
C GLU A 196 -4.86 4.30 -13.83
N LYS A 197 -4.89 5.23 -14.80
CA LYS A 197 -3.68 5.75 -15.42
C LYS A 197 -2.83 6.57 -14.44
N VAL A 198 -3.42 7.59 -13.84
CA VAL A 198 -2.70 8.57 -13.00
C VAL A 198 -3.61 9.15 -11.91
N LEU A 199 -3.14 9.08 -10.67
CA LEU A 199 -3.64 9.86 -9.54
C LEU A 199 -2.52 10.74 -9.02
N HIS A 200 -2.84 12.00 -8.72
CA HIS A 200 -1.94 12.98 -8.15
C HIS A 200 -2.03 12.97 -6.63
N PHE A 201 -0.89 13.00 -5.95
CA PHE A 201 -0.79 13.04 -4.50
C PHE A 201 -0.34 14.42 -4.02
N CYS A 202 -1.04 14.95 -3.01
CA CYS A 202 -0.59 16.14 -2.30
C CYS A 202 0.19 15.73 -1.03
N PRO A 203 1.52 15.98 -0.95
CA PRO A 203 2.35 15.50 0.15
C PRO A 203 2.30 16.38 1.41
N ARG A 204 1.55 17.50 1.40
CA ARG A 204 1.44 18.36 2.59
C ARG A 204 0.88 17.58 3.78
N PRO A 205 1.48 17.69 4.99
CA PRO A 205 1.07 16.95 6.18
C PRO A 205 -0.43 17.02 6.51
N GLY A 206 -1.03 18.20 6.40
CA GLY A 206 -2.44 18.45 6.67
C GLY A 206 -3.38 18.11 5.50
N CYS A 207 -2.85 17.70 4.34
CA CYS A 207 -3.64 17.31 3.18
C CYS A 207 -3.58 15.82 2.90
N CYS A 208 -2.41 15.25 2.59
CA CYS A 208 -2.16 13.83 2.29
C CYS A 208 -3.30 13.13 1.51
N LYS A 209 -3.71 13.70 0.36
CA LYS A 209 -4.86 13.24 -0.43
C LYS A 209 -4.46 12.89 -1.86
N PHE A 210 -5.12 11.88 -2.40
CA PHE A 210 -5.05 11.50 -3.81
C PHE A 210 -6.21 12.06 -4.61
N TYR A 211 -5.93 12.46 -5.86
CA TYR A 211 -6.92 12.95 -6.80
C TYR A 211 -6.73 12.33 -8.17
N HIS A 212 -7.81 11.83 -8.77
CA HIS A 212 -7.76 11.42 -10.17
C HIS A 212 -7.38 12.61 -11.06
N GLN A 213 -6.44 12.40 -11.97
CA GLN A 213 -6.07 13.43 -12.95
C GLN A 213 -7.28 13.97 -13.71
N GLN A 214 -8.17 13.09 -14.15
CA GLN A 214 -9.39 13.48 -14.86
C GLN A 214 -10.30 14.38 -14.02
N CYS A 215 -10.39 14.12 -12.70
CA CYS A 215 -11.18 14.96 -11.81
C CYS A 215 -10.57 16.36 -11.66
N LEU A 216 -9.24 16.45 -11.55
CA LEU A 216 -8.55 17.74 -11.47
C LEU A 216 -8.76 18.57 -12.74
N VAL A 217 -8.55 17.96 -13.90
CA VAL A 217 -8.71 18.62 -15.21
C VAL A 217 -10.17 19.05 -15.43
N LYS A 218 -11.13 18.14 -15.24
CA LYS A 218 -12.56 18.40 -15.44
C LYS A 218 -13.09 19.55 -14.58
N HIS A 219 -12.58 19.69 -13.36
CA HIS A 219 -12.98 20.74 -12.44
C HIS A 219 -12.09 22.00 -12.49
N GLY A 220 -11.17 22.09 -13.45
CA GLY A 220 -10.35 23.29 -13.67
C GLY A 220 -9.29 23.54 -12.60
N TYR A 221 -8.85 22.51 -11.88
CA TYR A 221 -7.75 22.59 -10.92
C TYR A 221 -6.38 22.56 -11.63
N LEU A 222 -6.21 23.47 -12.58
CA LEU A 222 -5.00 23.66 -13.35
C LEU A 222 -4.16 24.80 -12.76
N GLU A 223 -2.86 24.73 -12.96
CA GLU A 223 -1.91 25.77 -12.57
C GLU A 223 -1.02 26.16 -13.77
N LYS A 224 -0.56 27.41 -13.75
CA LYS A 224 0.44 27.90 -14.70
C LYS A 224 1.82 27.36 -14.34
N THR A 225 2.64 27.09 -15.34
CA THR A 225 4.04 26.71 -15.15
C THR A 225 4.83 27.86 -14.53
N ARG A 226 5.67 27.56 -13.54
CA ARG A 226 6.63 28.48 -12.93
C ARG A 226 7.83 27.70 -12.37
N GLU A 227 8.92 28.41 -12.12
CA GLU A 227 10.16 27.86 -11.55
C GLU A 227 9.88 27.16 -10.22
N TYR A 228 10.50 25.98 -10.01
CA TYR A 228 10.40 25.14 -8.81
C TYR A 228 8.98 24.79 -8.34
N ARG A 229 7.97 24.90 -9.22
CA ARG A 229 6.54 24.70 -8.88
C ARG A 229 6.31 23.47 -8.01
N LEU A 230 6.86 22.33 -8.40
CA LEU A 230 6.61 21.04 -7.75
C LEU A 230 7.42 20.87 -6.46
N LEU A 231 8.63 21.45 -6.39
CA LEU A 231 9.48 21.47 -5.19
C LEU A 231 8.84 22.25 -4.04
N GLU A 232 8.15 23.35 -4.34
CA GLU A 232 7.53 24.23 -3.33
C GLU A 232 6.29 23.63 -2.64
N THR A 233 5.94 22.39 -2.96
CA THR A 233 5.02 21.57 -2.18
C THR A 233 5.81 20.63 -1.29
N TRP A 234 6.24 21.18 -0.14
CA TRP A 234 7.09 20.51 0.84
C TRP A 234 6.32 19.47 1.67
N PRO A 235 6.85 18.24 1.84
CA PRO A 235 6.27 17.22 2.71
C PRO A 235 6.36 17.52 4.21
N ASP A 236 7.26 18.43 4.63
CA ASP A 236 7.52 18.71 6.05
C ASP A 236 6.66 19.85 6.63
N ILE A 237 6.01 20.67 5.80
CA ILE A 237 5.30 21.87 6.23
C ILE A 237 3.99 22.09 5.46
N ASP A 238 2.97 22.60 6.15
CA ASP A 238 1.66 22.88 5.54
C ASP A 238 1.57 24.21 4.79
N ARG A 239 2.52 25.11 5.03
CA ARG A 239 2.58 26.42 4.36
C ARG A 239 3.33 26.32 3.04
N THR A 240 2.95 27.16 2.08
CA THR A 240 3.78 27.39 0.90
C THR A 240 5.03 28.16 1.34
N ALA A 241 6.21 27.67 0.98
CA ALA A 241 7.48 28.37 1.16
C ALA A 241 8.27 28.23 -0.13
N SER A 242 8.75 29.35 -0.68
CA SER A 242 9.57 29.26 -1.90
C SER A 242 10.93 28.66 -1.59
N VAL A 243 11.56 28.07 -2.61
CA VAL A 243 12.95 27.56 -2.50
C VAL A 243 13.89 28.66 -1.99
N ARG A 244 13.70 29.89 -2.47
CA ARG A 244 14.50 31.06 -2.08
C ARG A 244 14.26 31.44 -0.61
N ASP A 245 13.00 31.49 -0.18
CA ASP A 245 12.68 31.80 1.23
C ASP A 245 13.34 30.80 2.19
N LEU A 246 13.39 29.51 1.83
CA LEU A 246 14.04 28.50 2.65
C LEU A 246 15.57 28.64 2.65
N ALA A 247 16.18 28.95 1.51
CA ALA A 247 17.61 29.19 1.41
C ALA A 247 18.07 30.39 2.25
N ASP A 248 17.26 31.45 2.30
CA ASP A 248 17.53 32.63 3.12
C ASP A 248 17.47 32.30 4.62
N LEU A 249 16.55 31.43 5.05
CA LEU A 249 16.46 30.98 6.44
C LEU A 249 17.70 30.19 6.88
N GLY A 250 18.19 29.26 6.05
CA GLY A 250 19.40 28.47 6.35
C GLY A 250 20.68 29.31 6.43
N SER A 251 20.73 30.45 5.73
CA SER A 251 21.88 31.35 5.67
C SER A 251 22.11 32.17 6.95
N TYR A 252 21.14 32.21 7.87
CA TYR A 252 21.27 32.90 9.17
C TYR A 252 22.17 32.19 10.18
N HIS A 253 22.63 30.96 9.91
CA HIS A 253 23.70 30.37 10.71
C HIS A 253 25.02 31.10 10.44
N PRO A 254 25.74 31.56 11.49
CA PRO A 254 26.88 32.46 11.34
C PRO A 254 28.04 31.75 10.64
N ARG A 255 28.07 31.81 9.30
CA ARG A 255 29.26 31.49 8.52
C ARG A 255 30.36 32.42 9.02
N LYS A 256 31.45 31.85 9.57
CA LYS A 256 32.62 32.60 10.04
C LYS A 256 32.99 33.64 8.99
N ARG A 257 32.80 34.92 9.33
CA ARG A 257 33.00 36.08 8.45
C ARG A 257 34.39 36.04 7.81
N GLN A 258 34.47 35.56 6.58
CA GLN A 258 35.59 35.87 5.71
C GLN A 258 35.29 37.27 5.15
N ARG A 259 36.01 38.28 5.67
CA ARG A 259 35.93 39.67 5.19
C ARG A 259 36.25 39.70 3.69
N LYS A 260 35.24 39.81 2.82
CA LYS A 260 35.41 40.21 1.43
C LYS A 260 34.75 41.57 1.23
N ASN A 261 35.54 42.48 0.67
CA ASN A 261 35.17 43.86 0.36
C ASN A 261 33.97 43.89 -0.61
N ILE A 262 32.98 44.70 -0.26
CA ILE A 262 31.75 44.92 -0.99
C ILE A 262 32.05 45.82 -2.19
N SER A 263 31.93 45.27 -3.40
CA SER A 263 31.65 46.05 -4.61
C SER A 263 30.24 45.71 -5.09
N SER A 264 29.41 46.76 -5.20
CA SER A 264 27.99 46.72 -5.52
C SER A 264 27.74 46.40 -7.00
N SER A 265 27.99 45.16 -7.40
CA SER A 265 27.49 44.62 -8.65
C SER A 265 26.17 43.92 -8.40
N LYS A 266 25.16 44.19 -9.24
CA LYS A 266 23.84 43.53 -9.22
C LYS A 266 24.04 42.02 -9.05
N GLU A 267 23.74 41.52 -7.86
CA GLU A 267 23.76 40.09 -7.56
C GLU A 267 22.77 39.42 -8.51
N SER A 268 23.31 38.76 -9.53
CA SER A 268 22.65 37.64 -10.17
C SER A 268 22.35 36.67 -9.02
N ALA A 269 21.10 36.62 -8.57
CA ALA A 269 20.69 35.70 -7.51
C ALA A 269 21.14 34.30 -7.93
N CYS A 270 22.15 33.78 -7.23
CA CYS A 270 22.63 32.42 -7.49
C CYS A 270 21.45 31.48 -7.27
N ASP A 271 21.24 30.53 -8.19
CA ASP A 271 20.24 29.48 -8.01
C ASP A 271 20.52 28.75 -6.67
N PRO A 272 19.58 28.76 -5.71
CA PRO A 272 19.77 28.09 -4.43
C PRO A 272 19.98 26.57 -4.52
N LEU A 273 19.64 25.96 -5.65
CA LEU A 273 19.79 24.54 -5.93
C LEU A 273 21.05 24.21 -6.72
N ALA A 274 21.86 25.20 -7.12
CA ALA A 274 23.05 24.98 -7.95
C ALA A 274 24.07 24.02 -7.32
N ASP A 275 24.12 23.95 -5.98
CA ASP A 275 25.04 23.09 -5.23
C ASP A 275 24.49 21.67 -4.98
N PHE A 276 23.23 21.39 -5.38
CA PHE A 276 22.60 20.10 -5.15
C PHE A 276 22.93 19.10 -6.27
N PRO A 277 22.99 17.78 -5.98
CA PRO A 277 23.11 16.77 -7.02
C PRO A 277 21.97 16.91 -8.05
N VAL A 278 22.34 17.02 -9.34
CA VAL A 278 21.38 17.26 -10.44
C VAL A 278 20.26 16.21 -10.46
N GLN A 279 20.61 14.94 -10.22
CA GLN A 279 19.64 13.85 -10.20
C GLN A 279 18.66 13.95 -9.00
N LEU A 280 19.14 14.41 -7.83
CA LEU A 280 18.28 14.64 -6.66
C LEU A 280 17.23 15.71 -6.95
N VAL A 281 17.65 16.81 -7.57
CA VAL A 281 16.75 17.91 -7.99
C VAL A 281 15.76 17.39 -9.03
N ALA A 282 16.24 16.67 -10.04
CA ALA A 282 15.39 16.10 -11.10
C ALA A 282 14.29 15.19 -10.53
N VAL A 283 14.59 14.32 -9.57
CA VAL A 283 13.57 13.48 -8.91
C VAL A 283 12.59 14.33 -8.09
N ALA A 284 13.10 15.29 -7.32
CA ALA A 284 12.26 16.12 -6.46
C ALA A 284 11.32 17.06 -7.25
N GLU A 285 11.68 17.41 -8.48
CA GLU A 285 10.89 18.21 -9.42
C GLU A 285 9.77 17.43 -10.14
N GLN A 286 9.69 16.11 -9.96
CA GLN A 286 8.62 15.31 -10.57
C GLN A 286 7.26 15.54 -9.89
N GLN A 287 6.18 15.27 -10.62
CA GLN A 287 4.84 15.18 -10.05
C GLN A 287 4.76 13.92 -9.17
N ILE A 288 4.03 14.00 -8.05
CA ILE A 288 3.87 12.85 -7.17
C ILE A 288 2.63 12.10 -7.58
N VAL A 289 2.81 10.93 -8.19
CA VAL A 289 1.75 10.19 -8.86
C VAL A 289 1.80 8.70 -8.57
N ARG A 290 0.67 8.03 -8.81
CA ARG A 290 0.55 6.56 -8.89
C ARG A 290 -0.43 6.15 -9.97
N GLY A 291 -0.45 4.86 -10.32
CA GLY A 291 -1.25 4.28 -11.39
C GLY A 291 -0.37 3.74 -12.52
N THR A 292 -0.98 3.17 -13.55
CA THR A 292 -0.25 2.46 -14.63
C THR A 292 0.74 3.33 -15.39
N GLN A 293 0.58 4.65 -15.38
CA GLN A 293 1.51 5.63 -15.97
C GLN A 293 2.32 6.40 -14.92
N GLY A 294 2.09 6.11 -13.63
CA GLY A 294 2.71 6.80 -12.49
C GLY A 294 3.67 5.93 -11.70
N GLY A 295 4.11 4.77 -12.23
CA GLY A 295 4.98 3.82 -11.53
C GLY A 295 4.24 2.64 -10.89
N GLY A 296 3.17 2.15 -11.53
CA GLY A 296 2.46 0.93 -11.12
C GLY A 296 1.50 1.13 -9.94
N VAL A 297 1.35 0.09 -9.12
CA VAL A 297 0.41 0.04 -7.98
C VAL A 297 0.68 1.18 -6.99
N VAL A 298 1.95 1.37 -6.61
CA VAL A 298 2.38 2.31 -5.56
C VAL A 298 2.76 3.68 -6.13
N GLY A 299 3.38 3.70 -7.31
CA GLY A 299 3.86 4.91 -7.96
C GLY A 299 5.18 5.46 -7.41
N ASN A 300 5.49 6.72 -7.74
CA ASN A 300 6.78 7.37 -7.41
C ASN A 300 6.79 8.11 -6.06
N ILE A 301 5.78 7.89 -5.21
CA ILE A 301 5.51 8.70 -4.01
C ILE A 301 6.71 8.73 -3.05
N THR A 302 7.19 7.55 -2.67
CA THR A 302 8.30 7.38 -1.72
C THR A 302 9.53 8.15 -2.20
N SER A 303 9.91 7.98 -3.46
CA SER A 303 11.11 8.57 -4.07
C SER A 303 11.05 10.08 -4.12
N VAL A 304 9.97 10.63 -4.68
CA VAL A 304 9.83 12.08 -4.86
C VAL A 304 9.68 12.78 -3.51
N VAL A 305 8.93 12.21 -2.57
CA VAL A 305 8.80 12.78 -1.22
C VAL A 305 10.13 12.74 -0.47
N ALA A 306 10.86 11.62 -0.50
CA ALA A 306 12.19 11.52 0.11
C ALA A 306 13.17 12.55 -0.47
N ALA A 307 13.16 12.74 -1.80
CA ALA A 307 13.99 13.73 -2.48
C ALA A 307 13.67 15.16 -2.04
N ARG A 308 12.37 15.52 -2.01
CA ARG A 308 11.93 16.83 -1.51
C ARG A 308 12.29 17.05 -0.03
N GLN A 309 12.21 16.03 0.81
CA GLN A 309 12.59 16.11 2.22
C GLN A 309 14.09 16.36 2.40
N LEU A 310 14.95 15.71 1.61
CA LEU A 310 16.40 15.96 1.66
C LEU A 310 16.72 17.41 1.27
N ILE A 311 16.11 17.92 0.20
CA ILE A 311 16.27 19.31 -0.24
C ILE A 311 15.76 20.27 0.84
N TYR A 312 14.57 20.03 1.39
CA TYR A 312 13.99 20.84 2.45
C TYR A 312 14.93 20.94 3.66
N ARG A 313 15.46 19.81 4.13
CA ARG A 313 16.36 19.76 5.28
C ARG A 313 17.66 20.52 5.02
N ALA A 314 18.25 20.34 3.85
CA ALA A 314 19.46 21.06 3.47
C ALA A 314 19.25 22.58 3.41
N LEU A 315 18.16 23.03 2.78
CA LEU A 315 17.85 24.47 2.68
C LEU A 315 17.45 25.08 4.01
N ALA A 316 16.49 24.47 4.72
CA ALA A 316 15.87 25.07 5.89
C ALA A 316 16.66 24.85 7.19
N LYS A 317 17.42 23.75 7.29
CA LYS A 317 18.16 23.36 8.51
C LYS A 317 19.68 23.40 8.33
N GLY A 318 20.18 23.52 7.10
CA GLY A 318 21.61 23.44 6.81
C GLY A 318 22.18 22.03 6.91
N ASP A 319 21.32 21.00 6.83
CA ASP A 319 21.77 19.60 6.86
C ASP A 319 22.58 19.27 5.59
N ALA A 320 23.65 18.49 5.74
CA ALA A 320 24.39 17.99 4.57
C ALA A 320 23.58 16.89 3.86
N ILE A 321 23.64 16.87 2.52
CA ILE A 321 23.09 15.76 1.74
C ILE A 321 23.91 14.49 2.03
N PRO A 322 23.29 13.38 2.46
CA PRO A 322 24.01 12.13 2.70
C PRO A 322 24.72 11.63 1.44
N VAL A 323 25.90 11.02 1.58
CA VAL A 323 26.66 10.46 0.44
C VAL A 323 25.88 9.33 -0.24
N ASP A 324 25.11 8.58 0.54
CA ASP A 324 24.25 7.47 0.15
C ASP A 324 22.81 7.91 -0.18
N TRP A 325 22.59 9.15 -0.65
CA TRP A 325 21.22 9.64 -0.90
C TRP A 325 20.50 8.84 -2.02
N GLU A 326 21.23 8.32 -3.00
CA GLU A 326 20.68 7.60 -4.16
C GLU A 326 19.97 6.31 -3.75
N THR A 327 20.58 5.54 -2.85
CA THR A 327 20.00 4.30 -2.30
C THR A 327 18.76 4.55 -1.45
N ARG A 328 18.62 5.77 -0.88
CA ARG A 328 17.46 6.14 -0.06
C ARG A 328 16.24 6.56 -0.89
N ILE A 329 16.45 7.04 -2.11
CA ILE A 329 15.38 7.57 -2.97
C ILE A 329 14.89 6.54 -3.99
N ASN A 330 15.67 5.50 -4.29
CA ASN A 330 15.32 4.49 -5.30
C ASN A 330 14.96 5.13 -6.66
N ILE A 331 15.95 5.71 -7.32
CA ILE A 331 15.81 6.54 -8.54
C ILE A 331 15.10 5.79 -9.68
N SER A 332 15.22 4.46 -9.77
CA SER A 332 14.55 3.67 -10.82
C SER A 332 13.03 3.85 -10.81
N THR A 333 12.43 3.95 -9.62
CA THR A 333 10.99 4.12 -9.44
C THR A 333 10.49 5.55 -9.69
N ALA A 334 11.40 6.51 -9.84
CA ALA A 334 11.07 7.90 -10.13
C ALA A 334 10.82 8.16 -11.63
N SER A 335 11.15 7.25 -12.54
CA SER A 335 11.00 7.52 -13.98
C SER A 335 9.54 7.40 -14.43
N SER A 336 8.77 8.47 -14.25
CA SER A 336 7.51 8.69 -14.95
C SER A 336 7.75 9.54 -16.20
N ASP A 337 7.05 9.25 -17.29
CA ASP A 337 7.00 10.10 -18.49
C ASP A 337 6.31 11.44 -18.16
N SER A 338 7.00 12.30 -17.40
CA SER A 338 6.44 13.49 -16.76
C SER A 338 6.02 14.57 -17.75
N ASP A 339 6.57 14.54 -18.98
CA ASP A 339 6.35 15.54 -20.02
C ASP A 339 4.91 15.60 -20.54
N THR A 340 4.07 14.61 -20.21
CA THR A 340 2.68 14.54 -20.70
C THR A 340 1.61 14.88 -19.66
N LEU A 341 2.00 15.05 -18.39
CA LEU A 341 1.05 15.24 -17.31
C LEU A 341 0.64 16.73 -17.16
N PRO A 342 -0.67 17.03 -17.02
CA PRO A 342 -1.14 18.40 -16.88
C PRO A 342 -0.68 19.01 -15.55
N ASN A 343 -0.29 20.29 -15.58
CA ASN A 343 0.03 21.02 -14.36
C ASN A 343 -1.24 21.24 -13.52
N CYS A 344 -1.36 20.53 -12.41
CA CYS A 344 -2.53 20.57 -11.53
C CYS A 344 -2.23 21.22 -10.18
N LYS A 345 -3.27 21.69 -9.48
CA LYS A 345 -3.17 22.14 -8.09
C LYS A 345 -4.13 21.38 -7.19
N CYS A 346 -3.72 21.16 -5.95
CA CYS A 346 -4.52 20.48 -4.95
C CYS A 346 -5.80 21.29 -4.64
N PRO A 347 -7.00 20.69 -4.78
CA PRO A 347 -8.25 21.35 -4.42
C PRO A 347 -8.36 21.77 -2.95
N SER A 348 -7.67 21.06 -2.05
CA SER A 348 -7.78 21.30 -0.60
C SER A 348 -6.89 22.44 -0.11
N CYS A 349 -5.64 22.52 -0.57
CA CYS A 349 -4.65 23.48 -0.07
C CYS A 349 -4.08 24.41 -1.16
N CYS A 350 -4.55 24.27 -2.41
CA CYS A 350 -4.09 25.01 -3.58
C CYS A 350 -2.58 24.86 -3.89
N SER A 351 -1.91 23.87 -3.30
CA SER A 351 -0.51 23.58 -3.61
C SER A 351 -0.37 22.98 -5.01
N PRO A 352 0.74 23.25 -5.70
CA PRO A 352 1.09 22.51 -6.90
C PRO A 352 1.15 21.00 -6.64
N ILE A 353 0.54 20.21 -7.50
CA ILE A 353 0.65 18.73 -7.53
C ILE A 353 0.97 18.24 -8.92
#